data_AF-A0A562LFH0-F1
#
_entry.id   AF-A0A562LFH0-F1
#
_cell.length_a   1.000
_cell.length_b   1.000
_cell.length_c   1.000
_cell.angle_alpha   90.00
_cell.angle_beta   90.00
_cell.angle_gamma   90.00
#
_symmetry.space_group_name_H-M   'P 1'
#
loop_
_entity.id
_entity.type
_entity.pdbx_description
1 polymer ?
#
loop_
_entity_poly.entity_id
_entity_poly.type
_entity_poly.pdbx_seq_one_letter_code
_entity_poly.pdbx_strand_id
1 'polypeptide(L)'
;MLPYENQLIGSFLYALGYADAFHRARSGASGSQPAPMMVNLFQQTPLDATFNDLVVGRERCLVIEFKRSAAALAEERAKDRTALRAALAKEAAFYNACLCGHVVLYGRVATEVVDIRLCTYLDVLGLTNPVNLDRTSARKLAVHLANPAPDKPIGLAPAAMLEYLGRLRALRSEQIGAGGRWADETWLGVAHGADGLVAVTATSLDSLLGLEREPAPSQDRGMDRQIERDRSRDLGM
;
A
#
# COMPACT_ATOMS: atom_id res chain seq x y z
N MET A 1 19.09 -16.28 -5.60
CA MET A 1 17.87 -16.10 -6.41
C MET A 1 17.14 -14.86 -5.92
N LEU A 2 16.76 -13.93 -6.80
CA LEU A 2 15.92 -12.79 -6.40
C LEU A 2 14.46 -13.27 -6.26
N PRO A 3 13.79 -13.05 -5.12
CA PRO A 3 12.39 -13.41 -4.95
C PRO A 3 11.52 -12.69 -6.00
N TYR A 4 10.35 -13.27 -6.28
CA TYR A 4 9.33 -12.59 -7.10
C TYR A 4 8.79 -11.36 -6.37
N GLU A 5 8.30 -10.37 -7.11
CA GLU A 5 7.78 -9.12 -6.55
C GLU A 5 6.66 -9.38 -5.51
N ASN A 6 5.75 -10.31 -5.82
CA ASN A 6 4.67 -10.71 -4.91
C ASN A 6 5.19 -11.29 -3.57
N GLN A 7 6.38 -11.89 -3.56
CA GLN A 7 7.00 -12.37 -2.31
C GLN A 7 7.53 -11.20 -1.47
N LEU A 8 8.04 -10.13 -2.10
CA LEU A 8 8.43 -8.90 -1.40
C LEU A 8 7.21 -8.19 -0.80
N ILE A 9 6.13 -8.07 -1.59
CA ILE A 9 4.84 -7.54 -1.16
C ILE A 9 4.33 -8.32 0.06
N GLY A 10 4.19 -9.64 -0.06
CA GLY A 10 3.69 -10.49 1.03
C GLY A 10 4.54 -10.40 2.29
N SER A 11 5.87 -10.35 2.15
CA SER A 11 6.79 -10.19 3.28
C SER A 11 6.61 -8.85 4.00
N PHE A 12 6.46 -7.77 3.23
CA PHE A 12 6.21 -6.44 3.81
C PHE A 12 4.86 -6.38 4.54
N LEU A 13 3.79 -6.87 3.92
CA LEU A 13 2.45 -6.90 4.50
C LEU A 13 2.41 -7.72 5.80
N TYR A 14 3.08 -8.88 5.81
CA TYR A 14 3.21 -9.71 6.99
C TYR A 14 3.91 -8.97 8.13
N ALA A 15 5.06 -8.33 7.85
CA ALA A 15 5.80 -7.56 8.84
C ALA A 15 5.00 -6.35 9.36
N LEU A 16 4.26 -5.66 8.48
CA LEU A 16 3.39 -4.55 8.84
C LEU A 16 2.27 -5.00 9.79
N GLY A 17 1.59 -6.11 9.48
CA GLY A 17 0.53 -6.66 10.34
C GLY A 17 1.04 -7.04 11.72
N TYR A 18 2.22 -7.66 11.82
CA TYR A 18 2.82 -8.00 13.10
C TYR A 18 3.22 -6.77 13.91
N ALA A 19 3.84 -5.77 13.25
CA ALA A 19 4.19 -4.51 13.90
C ALA A 19 2.94 -3.80 14.43
N ASP A 20 1.87 -3.78 13.64
CA ASP A 20 0.61 -3.17 14.03
C ASP A 20 -0.03 -3.85 15.24
N ALA A 21 -0.13 -5.18 15.21
CA ALA A 21 -0.66 -5.96 16.33
C ALA A 21 0.16 -5.76 17.61
N PHE A 22 1.49 -5.80 17.49
CA PHE A 22 2.40 -5.56 18.61
C PHE A 22 2.20 -4.18 19.24
N HIS A 23 2.08 -3.14 18.43
CA HIS A 23 1.85 -1.78 18.93
C HIS A 23 0.47 -1.65 19.60
N ARG A 24 -0.59 -2.13 18.96
CA ARG A 24 -1.96 -2.12 19.53
C ARG A 24 -2.05 -2.83 20.89
N ALA A 25 -1.37 -3.96 21.04
CA ALA A 25 -1.33 -4.69 22.31
C ALA A 25 -0.64 -3.90 23.45
N ARG A 26 0.33 -3.04 23.11
CA ARG A 26 1.11 -2.25 24.09
C ARG A 26 0.52 -0.89 24.41
N SER A 27 -0.31 -0.32 23.53
CA SER A 27 -0.97 0.97 23.75
C SER A 27 -1.97 0.96 24.91
N GLY A 28 -2.34 -0.23 25.42
CA GLY A 28 -3.30 -0.39 26.51
C GLY A 28 -4.74 -0.12 26.09
N ALA A 29 -5.71 -0.79 26.75
CA ALA A 29 -7.14 -0.67 26.48
C ALA A 29 -7.79 0.65 26.98
N SER A 30 -7.00 1.66 27.35
CA SER A 30 -7.48 2.86 28.06
C SER A 30 -7.71 4.09 27.15
N GLY A 31 -7.74 3.90 25.84
CA GLY A 31 -8.12 4.93 24.87
C GLY A 31 -8.71 4.25 23.63
N SER A 32 -9.51 4.99 22.86
CA SER A 32 -10.07 4.55 21.59
C SER A 32 -9.01 3.78 20.79
N GLN A 33 -9.25 2.48 20.54
CA GLN A 33 -8.29 1.70 19.77
C GLN A 33 -8.08 2.39 18.42
N PRO A 34 -6.82 2.60 17.99
CA PRO A 34 -6.58 3.19 16.68
C PRO A 34 -7.27 2.34 15.61
N ALA A 35 -7.86 3.01 14.61
CA ALA A 35 -8.48 2.33 13.47
C ALA A 35 -7.51 1.27 12.92
N PRO A 36 -7.99 0.12 12.43
CA PRO A 36 -7.10 -0.88 11.86
C PRO A 36 -6.32 -0.31 10.67
N MET A 37 -5.10 -0.80 10.44
CA MET A 37 -4.32 -0.39 9.26
C MET A 37 -4.99 -0.98 8.03
N MET A 38 -5.44 -0.12 7.13
CA MET A 38 -6.08 -0.56 5.90
C MET A 38 -5.02 -0.68 4.81
N VAL A 39 -5.11 -1.76 4.05
CA VAL A 39 -4.26 -2.04 2.90
C VAL A 39 -5.17 -2.30 1.72
N ASN A 40 -5.09 -1.49 0.68
CA ASN A 40 -5.82 -1.73 -0.56
C ASN A 40 -5.08 -2.78 -1.41
N LEU A 41 -5.65 -3.97 -1.53
CA LEU A 41 -5.05 -5.08 -2.27
C LEU A 41 -5.52 -5.16 -3.73
N PHE A 42 -6.47 -4.33 -4.16
CA PHE A 42 -7.02 -4.37 -5.52
C PHE A 42 -5.99 -3.98 -6.59
N GLN A 43 -4.96 -3.25 -6.19
CA GLN A 43 -3.90 -2.66 -7.03
C GLN A 43 -2.86 -3.69 -7.52
N GLN A 44 -3.19 -4.98 -7.50
CA GLN A 44 -2.35 -6.07 -8.01
C GLN A 44 -3.10 -7.00 -8.98
N THR A 45 -4.28 -6.58 -9.43
CA THR A 45 -5.01 -7.29 -10.48
C THR A 45 -4.62 -6.75 -11.86
N PRO A 46 -4.66 -7.58 -12.92
CA PRO A 46 -4.48 -7.10 -14.31
C PRO A 46 -5.50 -6.04 -14.75
N LEU A 47 -6.52 -5.77 -13.93
CA LEU A 47 -7.61 -4.83 -14.20
C LEU A 47 -7.25 -3.39 -13.81
N ASP A 48 -6.30 -3.19 -12.89
CA ASP A 48 -5.78 -1.86 -12.54
C ASP A 48 -4.39 -1.65 -13.18
N ALA A 49 -4.40 -1.33 -14.47
CA ALA A 49 -3.18 -0.97 -15.20
C ALA A 49 -2.64 0.42 -14.84
N THR A 50 -3.37 1.20 -14.02
CA THR A 50 -3.13 2.63 -13.86
C THR A 50 -2.18 2.92 -12.71
N PHE A 51 -2.39 2.25 -11.58
CA PHE A 51 -1.55 2.46 -10.41
C PHE A 51 -0.63 1.29 -10.14
N ASN A 52 -1.06 0.02 -10.20
CA ASN A 52 -0.24 -1.16 -9.80
C ASN A 52 0.46 -1.06 -8.42
N ASP A 53 0.22 0.02 -7.67
CA ASP A 53 0.95 0.45 -6.49
C ASP A 53 0.04 0.25 -5.28
N LEU A 54 0.55 -0.23 -4.14
CA LEU A 54 -0.25 -0.50 -2.95
C LEU A 54 -0.56 0.79 -2.17
N VAL A 55 -1.81 1.07 -1.83
CA VAL A 55 -2.18 2.12 -0.87
C VAL A 55 -2.37 1.52 0.54
N VAL A 56 -1.62 2.04 1.51
CA VAL A 56 -1.74 1.69 2.93
C VAL A 56 -2.05 2.93 3.76
N GLY A 57 -2.93 2.83 4.75
CA GLY A 57 -3.19 3.99 5.60
C GLY A 57 -4.23 3.84 6.70
N ARG A 58 -4.32 4.91 7.50
CA ARG A 58 -5.33 5.20 8.53
C ARG A 58 -5.71 6.68 8.42
N GLU A 59 -5.26 7.50 9.37
CA GLU A 59 -5.32 8.96 9.34
C GLU A 59 -4.53 9.55 8.17
N ARG A 60 -3.46 8.86 7.76
CA ARG A 60 -2.65 9.21 6.59
C ARG A 60 -2.41 7.98 5.73
N CYS A 61 -2.32 8.20 4.44
CA CYS A 61 -2.16 7.20 3.40
C CYS A 61 -0.80 7.32 2.75
N LEU A 62 -0.26 6.19 2.32
CA LEU A 62 0.99 6.09 1.60
C LEU A 62 0.79 5.15 0.41
N VAL A 63 1.28 5.56 -0.76
CA VAL A 63 1.41 4.73 -1.96
C VAL A 63 2.77 4.06 -1.92
N ILE A 64 2.77 2.76 -2.13
CA ILE A 64 3.94 1.89 -2.09
C ILE A 64 4.02 1.11 -3.40
N GLU A 65 4.89 1.57 -4.30
CA GLU A 65 5.27 0.81 -5.50
C GLU A 65 6.29 -0.26 -5.11
N PHE A 66 6.13 -1.49 -5.61
CA PHE A 66 7.11 -2.55 -5.39
C PHE A 66 7.91 -2.80 -6.67
N LYS A 67 9.21 -3.06 -6.51
CA LYS A 67 10.08 -3.54 -7.58
C LYS A 67 10.87 -4.74 -7.11
N ARG A 68 11.03 -5.71 -8.01
CA ARG A 68 11.87 -6.88 -7.73
C ARG A 68 13.31 -6.52 -7.32
N SER A 69 13.92 -5.51 -7.93
CA SER A 69 15.34 -5.20 -7.73
C SER A 69 15.71 -3.77 -8.06
N ALA A 70 16.94 -3.36 -7.70
CA ALA A 70 17.49 -2.08 -8.11
C ALA A 70 17.60 -1.93 -9.65
N ALA A 71 17.78 -3.02 -10.40
CA ALA A 71 17.77 -2.97 -11.86
C ALA A 71 16.38 -2.60 -12.40
N ALA A 72 15.31 -3.12 -11.79
CA ALA A 72 13.94 -2.76 -12.15
C ALA A 72 13.60 -1.30 -11.81
N LEU A 73 14.27 -0.68 -10.83
CA LEU A 73 14.18 0.77 -10.61
C LEU A 73 14.81 1.56 -11.77
N ALA A 74 15.94 1.09 -12.30
CA ALA A 74 16.60 1.74 -13.43
C ALA A 74 15.73 1.67 -14.70
N GLU A 75 15.04 0.55 -14.92
CA GLU A 75 14.04 0.41 -15.98
C GLU A 75 12.87 1.40 -15.80
N GLU A 76 12.33 1.54 -14.59
CA GLU A 76 11.28 2.53 -14.30
C GLU A 76 11.76 3.96 -14.55
N ARG A 77 13.01 4.27 -14.16
CA ARG A 77 13.63 5.59 -14.41
C ARG A 77 13.82 5.89 -15.89
N ALA A 78 14.09 4.85 -16.69
CA ALA A 78 14.31 4.96 -18.13
C ALA A 78 13.01 5.16 -18.93
N LYS A 79 11.83 4.88 -18.34
CA LYS A 79 10.55 5.17 -18.99
C LYS A 79 10.43 6.67 -19.27
N ASP A 80 9.88 7.01 -20.44
CA ASP A 80 9.55 8.39 -20.73
C ASP A 80 8.45 8.85 -19.78
N ARG A 81 8.76 9.84 -18.95
CA ARG A 81 7.86 10.46 -17.96
C ARG A 81 7.91 11.98 -18.10
N THR A 82 8.11 12.50 -19.31
CA THR A 82 8.36 13.92 -19.54
C THR A 82 7.24 14.81 -19.00
N ALA A 83 5.97 14.49 -19.29
CA ALA A 83 4.82 15.24 -18.78
C ALA A 83 4.75 15.22 -17.24
N LEU A 84 4.95 14.06 -16.63
CA LEU A 84 4.99 13.90 -15.18
C LEU A 84 6.13 14.69 -14.53
N ARG A 85 7.35 14.59 -15.07
CA ARG A 85 8.51 15.36 -14.58
C ARG A 85 8.28 16.87 -14.71
N ALA A 86 7.69 17.32 -15.81
CA ALA A 86 7.36 18.72 -16.03
C ALA A 86 6.29 19.22 -15.04
N ALA A 87 5.26 18.43 -14.76
CA ALA A 87 4.25 18.75 -13.76
C ALA A 87 4.86 18.84 -12.35
N LEU A 88 5.65 17.85 -11.94
CA LEU A 88 6.33 17.83 -10.64
C LEU A 88 7.34 18.99 -10.47
N ALA A 89 7.93 19.49 -11.56
CA ALA A 89 8.82 20.64 -11.50
C ALA A 89 8.08 21.98 -11.36
N LYS A 90 6.83 22.07 -11.83
CA LYS A 90 6.02 23.31 -11.85
C LYS A 90 5.05 23.41 -10.67
N GLU A 91 4.52 22.29 -10.22
CA GLU A 91 3.44 22.21 -9.24
C GLU A 91 3.99 21.81 -7.86
N ALA A 92 4.34 22.80 -7.03
CA ALA A 92 4.95 22.57 -5.72
C ALA A 92 4.10 21.67 -4.79
N ALA A 93 2.78 21.84 -4.81
CA ALA A 93 1.86 20.99 -4.05
C ALA A 93 1.94 19.52 -4.50
N PHE A 94 1.98 19.28 -5.81
CA PHE A 94 2.09 17.94 -6.38
C PHE A 94 3.46 17.30 -6.09
N TYR A 95 4.54 18.09 -6.16
CA TYR A 95 5.87 17.65 -5.73
C TYR A 95 5.87 17.20 -4.25
N ASN A 96 5.36 18.04 -3.36
CA ASN A 96 5.32 17.74 -1.93
C ASN A 96 4.42 16.54 -1.61
N ALA A 97 3.30 16.41 -2.32
CA ALA A 97 2.43 15.24 -2.22
C ALA A 97 3.17 13.96 -2.62
N CYS A 98 3.91 13.99 -3.74
CA CYS A 98 4.73 12.87 -4.21
C CYS A 98 5.84 12.52 -3.20
N LEU A 99 6.54 13.53 -2.66
CA LEU A 99 7.64 13.34 -1.71
C LEU A 99 7.20 12.64 -0.43
N CYS A 100 6.04 13.03 0.11
CA CYS A 100 5.54 12.52 1.38
C CYS A 100 4.66 11.27 1.23
N GLY A 101 3.99 11.14 0.08
CA GLY A 101 2.91 10.19 -0.16
C GLY A 101 3.27 9.01 -1.05
N HIS A 102 4.42 8.99 -1.73
CA HIS A 102 4.75 7.92 -2.68
C HIS A 102 6.19 7.43 -2.53
N VAL A 103 6.32 6.17 -2.12
CA VAL A 103 7.60 5.47 -1.95
C VAL A 103 7.68 4.25 -2.85
N VAL A 104 8.92 3.83 -3.13
CA VAL A 104 9.21 2.60 -3.85
C VAL A 104 10.02 1.67 -2.96
N LEU A 105 9.55 0.43 -2.84
CA LEU A 105 10.21 -0.66 -2.14
C LEU A 105 10.84 -1.61 -3.14
N TYR A 106 12.06 -2.04 -2.87
CA TYR A 106 12.72 -2.98 -3.76
C TYR A 106 13.62 -3.98 -3.05
N GLY A 107 13.72 -5.16 -3.65
CA GLY A 107 14.59 -6.23 -3.18
C GLY A 107 16.06 -5.93 -3.45
N ARG A 108 16.91 -6.18 -2.46
CA ARG A 108 18.36 -6.18 -2.59
C ARG A 108 18.90 -7.49 -2.03
N VAL A 109 19.49 -8.30 -2.90
CA VAL A 109 20.17 -9.53 -2.46
C VAL A 109 21.49 -9.16 -1.82
N ALA A 110 21.67 -9.56 -0.57
CA ALA A 110 22.97 -9.78 0.05
C ALA A 110 23.22 -11.30 0.13
N THR A 111 24.45 -11.70 0.41
CA THR A 111 24.97 -13.06 0.23
C THR A 111 24.05 -14.17 0.76
N GLU A 112 23.36 -13.94 1.89
CA GLU A 112 22.46 -14.92 2.52
C GLU A 112 21.08 -14.35 2.88
N VAL A 113 20.81 -13.07 2.58
CA VAL A 113 19.56 -12.40 2.95
C VAL A 113 19.04 -11.53 1.82
N VAL A 114 17.73 -11.42 1.71
CA VAL A 114 17.09 -10.40 0.86
C VAL A 114 16.68 -9.25 1.77
N ASP A 115 17.34 -8.10 1.61
CA ASP A 115 16.89 -6.86 2.25
C ASP A 115 15.83 -6.20 1.37
N ILE A 116 14.87 -5.52 2.01
CA ILE A 116 13.88 -4.68 1.33
C ILE A 116 14.24 -3.24 1.63
N ARG A 117 14.64 -2.52 0.59
CA ARG A 117 15.08 -1.12 0.64
C ARG A 117 13.94 -0.20 0.23
N LEU A 118 14.05 1.06 0.63
CA LEU A 118 13.07 2.10 0.33
C LEU A 118 13.76 3.35 -0.24
N CYS A 119 13.12 3.94 -1.24
CA CYS A 119 13.34 5.32 -1.70
C CYS A 119 12.00 6.03 -1.96
N THR A 120 12.05 7.33 -2.25
CA THR A 120 10.86 8.05 -2.73
C THR A 120 10.68 7.83 -4.22
N TYR A 121 9.45 7.94 -4.71
CA TYR A 121 9.19 7.91 -6.16
C TYR A 121 9.91 9.03 -6.89
N LEU A 122 10.10 10.19 -6.25
CA LEU A 122 10.91 11.29 -6.78
C LEU A 122 12.39 10.92 -6.98
N ASP A 123 12.97 10.09 -6.11
CA ASP A 123 14.35 9.59 -6.31
C ASP A 123 14.44 8.74 -7.58
N VAL A 124 13.44 7.89 -7.82
CA VAL A 124 13.36 7.06 -9.04
C VAL A 124 13.25 7.94 -10.28
N LEU A 125 12.45 9.01 -10.22
CA LEU A 125 12.32 9.98 -11.30
C LEU A 125 13.55 10.87 -11.49
N GLY A 126 14.49 10.87 -10.54
CA GLY A 126 15.69 11.71 -10.54
C GLY A 126 15.41 13.18 -10.20
N LEU A 127 14.37 13.45 -9.40
CA LEU A 127 13.87 14.80 -9.09
C LEU A 127 14.18 15.25 -7.65
N THR A 128 15.02 14.52 -6.94
CA THR A 128 15.57 14.88 -5.63
C THR A 128 17.05 15.26 -5.74
N ASN A 129 17.55 16.07 -4.80
CA ASN A 129 18.97 16.43 -4.74
C ASN A 129 19.52 16.31 -3.30
N PRO A 130 20.47 15.40 -3.02
CA PRO A 130 20.94 14.35 -3.92
C PRO A 130 19.86 13.28 -4.14
N VAL A 131 19.90 12.62 -5.30
CA VAL A 131 19.10 11.42 -5.54
C VAL A 131 19.57 10.31 -4.61
N ASN A 132 18.66 9.76 -3.80
CA ASN A 132 18.99 8.69 -2.86
C ASN A 132 18.05 7.50 -3.04
N LEU A 133 18.53 6.46 -3.72
CA LEU A 133 17.76 5.23 -3.95
C LEU A 133 17.76 4.29 -2.73
N ASP A 134 18.62 4.49 -1.73
CA ASP A 134 18.78 3.61 -0.56
C ASP A 134 18.50 4.40 0.74
N ARG A 135 17.38 5.15 0.81
CA ARG A 135 17.09 6.04 1.96
C ARG A 135 17.04 5.31 3.29
N THR A 136 16.39 4.16 3.34
CA THR A 136 16.21 3.38 4.58
C THR A 136 15.79 1.93 4.29
N SER A 137 15.71 1.10 5.33
CA SER A 137 15.11 -0.24 5.25
C SER A 137 13.59 -0.13 5.33
N ALA A 138 12.87 -0.92 4.51
CA ALA A 138 11.42 -1.01 4.54
C ALA A 138 10.89 -1.51 5.90
N ARG A 139 11.71 -2.22 6.70
CA ARG A 139 11.37 -2.60 8.08
C ARG A 139 11.08 -1.38 8.95
N LYS A 140 11.86 -0.30 8.79
CA LYS A 140 11.64 0.95 9.54
C LYS A 140 10.34 1.63 9.12
N LEU A 141 9.97 1.52 7.84
CA LEU A 141 8.68 2.01 7.36
C LEU A 141 7.52 1.24 8.01
N ALA A 142 7.56 -0.10 8.02
CA ALA A 142 6.50 -0.90 8.63
C ALA A 142 6.28 -0.55 10.12
N VAL A 143 7.36 -0.37 10.88
CA VAL A 143 7.29 0.07 12.28
C VAL A 143 6.73 1.49 12.41
N HIS A 144 7.16 2.42 11.56
CA HIS A 144 6.66 3.80 11.59
C HIS A 144 5.18 3.89 11.21
N LEU A 145 4.70 3.11 10.23
CA LEU A 145 3.29 3.06 9.87
C LEU A 145 2.45 2.49 11.02
N ALA A 146 2.95 1.48 11.73
CA ALA A 146 2.28 0.91 12.89
C ALA A 146 2.26 1.85 14.11
N ASN A 147 3.28 2.70 14.26
CA ASN A 147 3.41 3.65 15.37
C ASN A 147 4.01 4.97 14.88
N PRO A 148 3.20 5.85 14.27
CA PRO A 148 3.67 7.09 13.66
C PRO A 148 4.17 8.07 14.73
N ALA A 149 5.31 8.71 14.44
CA ALA A 149 5.83 9.77 15.28
C ALA A 149 5.08 11.09 14.97
N PRO A 150 4.54 11.81 15.97
CA PRO A 150 3.73 13.01 15.74
C PRO A 150 4.46 14.13 15.00
N ASP A 151 5.78 14.23 15.18
CA ASP A 151 6.66 15.27 14.63
C ASP A 151 7.13 14.98 13.21
N LYS A 152 6.93 13.75 12.71
CA LYS A 152 7.40 13.32 11.37
C LYS A 152 6.33 12.48 10.67
N PRO A 153 5.17 13.06 10.35
CA PRO A 153 4.10 12.31 9.76
C PRO A 153 4.48 11.97 8.30
N ILE A 154 4.52 10.68 7.98
CA ILE A 154 4.66 10.16 6.60
C ILE A 154 3.25 10.01 6.01
N GLY A 155 3.15 10.07 4.68
CA GLY A 155 1.87 9.94 3.97
C GLY A 155 1.12 11.26 3.77
N LEU A 156 -0.09 11.16 3.25
CA LEU A 156 -1.01 12.27 2.97
C LEU A 156 -2.34 12.02 3.68
N ALA A 157 -3.10 13.07 3.98
CA ALA A 157 -4.50 12.87 4.36
C ALA A 157 -5.27 12.16 3.20
N PRO A 158 -6.29 11.36 3.49
CA PRO A 158 -7.02 10.58 2.48
C PRO A 158 -7.46 11.38 1.24
N ALA A 159 -8.12 12.53 1.44
CA ALA A 159 -8.53 13.42 0.35
C ALA A 159 -7.35 13.92 -0.51
N ALA A 160 -6.24 14.28 0.13
CA ALA A 160 -5.03 14.71 -0.58
C ALA A 160 -4.34 13.55 -1.31
N MET A 161 -4.45 12.32 -0.79
CA MET A 161 -3.97 11.12 -1.47
C MET A 161 -4.79 10.85 -2.73
N LEU A 162 -6.12 10.98 -2.65
CA LEU A 162 -7.02 10.83 -3.80
C LEU A 162 -6.72 11.86 -4.88
N GLU A 163 -6.54 13.14 -4.51
CA GLU A 163 -6.14 14.19 -5.45
C GLU A 163 -4.79 13.89 -6.11
N TYR A 164 -3.81 13.47 -5.31
CA TYR A 164 -2.49 13.08 -5.80
C TYR A 164 -2.56 11.92 -6.81
N LEU A 165 -3.27 10.84 -6.46
CA LEU A 165 -3.46 9.69 -7.33
C LEU A 165 -4.19 10.11 -8.61
N GLY A 166 -5.29 10.87 -8.51
CA GLY A 166 -6.03 11.39 -9.66
C GLY A 166 -5.14 12.17 -10.63
N ARG A 167 -4.29 13.06 -10.10
CA ARG A 167 -3.32 13.83 -10.89
C ARG A 167 -2.24 12.94 -11.53
N LEU A 168 -1.65 12.03 -10.75
CA LEU A 168 -0.63 11.09 -11.22
C LEU A 168 -1.17 10.24 -12.38
N ARG A 169 -2.40 9.75 -12.25
CA ARG A 169 -3.09 9.01 -13.29
C ARG A 169 -3.34 9.82 -14.54
N ALA A 170 -3.83 11.06 -14.45
CA ALA A 170 -4.07 11.88 -15.63
C ALA A 170 -2.79 11.95 -16.49
N LEU A 171 -1.66 12.23 -15.83
CA LEU A 171 -0.33 12.32 -16.44
C LEU A 171 0.21 10.97 -16.97
N ARG A 172 -0.17 9.84 -16.36
CA ARG A 172 0.18 8.48 -16.83
C ARG A 172 -0.74 8.01 -17.97
N SER A 173 -2.02 8.35 -17.94
CA SER A 173 -3.04 7.93 -18.91
C SER A 173 -2.87 8.58 -20.28
N GLU A 174 -2.37 9.82 -20.32
CA GLU A 174 -1.91 10.48 -21.55
C GLU A 174 -0.82 9.66 -22.28
N GLN A 175 -0.10 8.78 -21.58
CA GLN A 175 0.96 7.95 -22.15
C GLN A 175 0.52 6.52 -22.53
N ILE A 176 -0.55 5.99 -21.93
CA ILE A 176 -0.93 4.57 -22.04
C ILE A 176 -2.22 4.36 -22.84
N GLY A 177 -2.95 5.43 -23.19
CA GLY A 177 -4.31 5.31 -23.73
C GLY A 177 -5.29 5.05 -22.58
N ALA A 178 -6.46 5.69 -22.64
CA ALA A 178 -7.38 5.81 -21.51
C ALA A 178 -7.87 4.43 -20.98
N GLY A 179 -7.36 4.02 -19.81
CA GLY A 179 -7.84 2.84 -19.09
C GLY A 179 -8.44 3.19 -17.73
N GLY A 180 -9.77 3.06 -17.61
CA GLY A 180 -10.53 2.68 -16.38
C GLY A 180 -10.95 3.77 -15.39
N ARG A 181 -12.01 4.55 -15.57
CA ARG A 181 -12.42 5.66 -14.66
C ARG A 181 -12.54 5.24 -13.18
N TRP A 182 -12.17 6.14 -12.26
CA TRP A 182 -12.33 6.00 -10.80
C TRP A 182 -13.74 5.58 -10.34
N ALA A 183 -14.78 5.92 -11.12
CA ALA A 183 -16.18 5.77 -10.70
C ALA A 183 -16.65 4.31 -10.56
N ASP A 184 -15.93 3.35 -11.15
CA ASP A 184 -16.33 1.93 -11.16
C ASP A 184 -15.32 1.02 -10.43
N GLU A 185 -14.33 1.59 -9.73
CA GLU A 185 -13.27 0.82 -9.05
C GLU A 185 -13.67 0.47 -7.60
N THR A 186 -13.83 -0.83 -7.33
CA THR A 186 -14.05 -1.34 -5.97
C THR A 186 -12.72 -1.50 -5.24
N TRP A 187 -12.56 -0.79 -4.13
CA TRP A 187 -11.43 -0.90 -3.22
C TRP A 187 -11.62 -2.11 -2.31
N LEU A 188 -10.60 -2.94 -2.11
CA LEU A 188 -10.64 -4.06 -1.17
C LEU A 188 -9.63 -3.82 -0.06
N GLY A 189 -10.14 -3.63 1.15
CA GLY A 189 -9.36 -3.40 2.35
C GLY A 189 -9.41 -4.60 3.26
N VAL A 190 -8.26 -5.00 3.79
CA VAL A 190 -8.19 -6.05 4.81
C VAL A 190 -7.61 -5.47 6.09
N ALA A 191 -8.24 -5.81 7.21
CA ALA A 191 -7.91 -5.31 8.53
C ALA A 191 -8.11 -6.40 9.60
N HIS A 192 -7.42 -6.26 10.73
CA HIS A 192 -7.67 -7.10 11.91
C HIS A 192 -8.47 -6.31 12.97
N GLY A 193 -9.77 -6.62 13.07
CA GLY A 193 -10.70 -6.04 14.04
C GLY A 193 -10.63 -6.72 15.42
N ALA A 194 -11.61 -6.39 16.28
CA ALA A 194 -11.76 -7.04 17.59
C ALA A 194 -12.19 -8.52 17.46
N ASP A 195 -13.01 -8.82 16.45
CA ASP A 195 -13.59 -10.15 16.22
C ASP A 195 -12.79 -10.99 15.18
N GLY A 196 -11.57 -10.54 14.84
CA GLY A 196 -10.69 -11.22 13.89
C GLY A 196 -10.48 -10.47 12.57
N LEU A 197 -10.17 -11.21 11.51
CA LEU A 197 -9.91 -10.65 10.18
C LEU A 197 -11.22 -10.12 9.55
N VAL A 198 -11.18 -8.90 9.03
CA VAL A 198 -12.27 -8.27 8.31
C VAL A 198 -11.76 -7.84 6.94
N ALA A 199 -12.48 -8.26 5.90
CA ALA A 199 -12.32 -7.73 4.55
C ALA A 199 -13.52 -6.81 4.25
N VAL A 200 -13.24 -5.60 3.78
CA VAL A 200 -14.25 -4.61 3.39
C VAL A 200 -14.04 -4.21 1.95
N THR A 201 -15.13 -4.09 1.21
CA THR A 201 -15.14 -3.43 -0.09
C THR A 201 -15.64 -2.01 0.08
N ALA A 202 -15.07 -1.06 -0.67
CA ALA A 202 -15.51 0.32 -0.65
C ALA A 202 -15.48 0.93 -2.06
N THR A 203 -16.34 1.90 -2.32
CA THR A 203 -16.38 2.65 -3.58
C THR A 203 -15.44 3.86 -3.58
N SER A 204 -14.77 4.14 -2.46
CA SER A 204 -13.78 5.19 -2.32
C SER A 204 -12.73 4.86 -1.25
N LEU A 205 -11.55 5.49 -1.33
CA LEU A 205 -10.52 5.39 -0.30
C LEU A 205 -10.99 5.97 1.04
N ASP A 206 -11.80 7.03 1.03
CA ASP A 206 -12.36 7.62 2.25
C ASP A 206 -13.32 6.64 2.94
N SER A 207 -14.19 5.96 2.19
CA SER A 207 -15.07 4.91 2.73
C SER A 207 -14.26 3.71 3.23
N LEU A 208 -13.18 3.35 2.53
CA LEU A 208 -12.26 2.27 2.93
C LEU A 208 -11.59 2.57 4.28
N LEU A 209 -11.16 3.81 4.49
CA LEU A 209 -10.44 4.26 5.68
C LEU A 209 -11.37 4.71 6.82
N GLY A 210 -12.58 5.16 6.47
CA GLY A 210 -13.60 5.73 7.35
C GLY A 210 -14.52 4.71 8.01
N LEU A 211 -14.28 3.41 7.84
CA LEU A 211 -15.08 2.34 8.45
C LEU A 211 -16.58 2.39 8.11
N GLU A 212 -16.98 2.96 6.97
CA GLU A 212 -18.31 2.66 6.43
C GLU A 212 -18.29 1.21 5.95
N ARG A 213 -18.73 0.32 6.85
CA ARG A 213 -18.84 -1.10 6.60
C ARG A 213 -20.08 -1.31 5.75
N GLU A 214 -19.92 -1.51 4.45
CA GLU A 214 -20.90 -2.36 3.79
C GLU A 214 -20.59 -3.80 4.21
N PRO A 215 -21.45 -4.46 5.01
CA PRO A 215 -21.27 -5.87 5.29
C PRO A 215 -21.25 -6.60 3.94
N ALA A 216 -20.25 -7.46 3.74
CA ALA A 216 -20.32 -8.41 2.63
C ALA A 216 -21.70 -9.07 2.70
N PRO A 217 -22.46 -9.16 1.58
CA PRO A 217 -23.75 -9.82 1.59
C PRO A 217 -23.56 -11.19 2.23
N SER A 218 -24.30 -11.47 3.30
CA SER A 218 -24.12 -12.66 4.12
C SER A 218 -24.50 -13.90 3.31
N GLN A 219 -23.53 -14.39 2.54
CA GLN A 219 -23.50 -15.67 1.87
C GLN A 219 -22.11 -16.18 2.27
N ASP A 220 -21.94 -16.99 3.30
CA ASP A 220 -22.30 -18.40 3.15
C ASP A 220 -22.17 -19.14 4.49
N ARG A 221 -23.24 -19.14 5.32
CA ARG A 221 -23.27 -20.01 6.53
C ARG A 221 -23.24 -21.51 6.16
N GLY A 222 -23.45 -21.85 4.88
CA GLY A 222 -23.39 -23.23 4.37
C GLY A 222 -21.96 -23.72 4.22
N MET A 223 -21.09 -22.89 3.64
CA MET A 223 -19.69 -23.24 3.38
C MET A 223 -18.86 -23.34 4.67
N ASP A 224 -19.06 -22.44 5.63
CA ASP A 224 -18.39 -22.50 6.95
C ASP A 224 -18.75 -23.79 7.71
N ARG A 225 -20.05 -24.16 7.70
CA ARG A 225 -20.54 -25.43 8.30
C ARG A 225 -20.01 -26.66 7.58
N GLN A 226 -19.72 -26.56 6.28
CA GLN A 226 -19.17 -27.66 5.50
C GLN A 226 -17.70 -27.87 5.81
N ILE A 227 -16.91 -26.79 5.92
CA ILE A 227 -15.51 -26.83 6.37
C ILE A 227 -15.38 -27.39 7.79
N GLU A 228 -16.29 -27.02 8.71
CA GLU A 228 -16.31 -27.57 10.06
C GLU A 228 -16.68 -29.07 10.07
N ARG A 229 -17.67 -29.48 9.27
CA ARG A 229 -18.06 -30.90 9.13
C ARG A 229 -16.94 -31.76 8.55
N ASP A 230 -16.22 -31.26 7.56
CA ASP A 230 -15.13 -32.00 6.93
C ASP A 230 -13.92 -32.10 7.86
N ARG A 231 -13.66 -31.08 8.69
CA ARG A 231 -12.67 -31.17 9.79
C ARG A 231 -13.03 -32.20 10.86
N SER A 232 -14.31 -32.31 11.23
CA SER A 232 -14.75 -33.34 12.20
C SER A 232 -14.59 -34.76 11.66
N ARG A 233 -14.79 -34.96 10.35
CA ARG A 233 -14.62 -36.27 9.69
C ARG A 233 -13.17 -36.70 9.59
N ASP A 234 -12.24 -35.78 9.35
CA ASP A 234 -10.81 -36.09 9.25
C ASP A 234 -10.14 -36.34 10.62
N LEU A 235 -10.75 -35.90 11.71
CA LEU A 235 -10.28 -36.13 13.08
C LEU A 235 -10.85 -37.40 13.75
N GLY A 236 -11.66 -38.19 13.03
CA GLY A 236 -12.16 -39.48 13.52
C GLY A 236 -13.12 -39.37 14.72
N MET A 237 -14.00 -38.35 14.73
CA MET A 237 -15.17 -38.29 15.60
C MET A 237 -16.46 -38.59 14.83
#